data_AF-A0A0G4APT0-F1
#
_entry.id   AF-A0A0G4APT0-F1
#
_cell.length_a   1.000
_cell.length_b   1.000
_cell.length_c   1.000
_cell.angle_alpha   90.00
_cell.angle_beta   90.00
_cell.angle_gamma   90.00
#
_symmetry.space_group_name_H-M   'P 1'
#
loop_
_entity.id
_entity.type
_entity.pdbx_description
1 polymer ?
#
loop_
_entity_poly.entity_id
_entity_poly.type
_entity_poly.pdbx_seq_one_letter_code
_entity_poly.pdbx_strand_id
1 'polypeptide(L)'
;MGLPRFGPPNPKAVVGETKKTNRVISSPNLYVANCGPAVGISHDAIATVFASFGHVQGVYAADDSGARVIVCYDDDSCAAAALAALHGRPCPQLAGRTLHIRYSVLQPSPITVQSNSVQVCLSASETAIPGLYLLPDFVTPHEEEELLAAVDARPWISLAKRRVQHYGYQFCYQTRNVNTKQHLGALPSFVSQVLERVSSFPNLNDAADDVSLDQLTVNEYPPGVGLSPHIDTHSAFEGLIFSLSLAGPCIMEFRRYEQGAWFPKPGSSIDTEESENPEKCTNFSRRAIYLPPRSMLLLSGEARCAWHHYIPHHKIDIVNDNVIKRSSRRVSFTLRKVRTGPCQCQYPQYCDSQR
;
A
#
# COMPACT_ATOMS: atom_id res chain seq x y z
N MET A 1 21.77 -2.85 -15.36
CA MET A 1 21.12 -1.53 -15.55
C MET A 1 19.67 -1.78 -15.88
N GLY A 2 18.73 -1.21 -15.12
CA GLY A 2 17.29 -1.39 -15.38
C GLY A 2 16.88 -0.71 -16.68
N LEU A 3 15.79 -1.19 -17.29
CA LEU A 3 15.19 -0.53 -18.46
C LEU A 3 14.80 0.92 -18.12
N PRO A 4 14.98 1.88 -19.05
CA PRO A 4 14.57 3.26 -18.86
C PRO A 4 13.08 3.36 -18.52
N ARG A 5 12.75 4.14 -17.48
CA ARG A 5 11.35 4.39 -17.08
C ARG A 5 10.85 5.66 -17.77
N PHE A 6 9.63 5.62 -18.28
CA PHE A 6 8.99 6.74 -18.96
C PHE A 6 7.67 7.09 -18.28
N GLY A 7 7.30 8.37 -18.32
CA GLY A 7 6.07 8.87 -17.72
C GLY A 7 5.49 10.07 -18.48
N PRO A 8 4.27 10.51 -18.14
CA PRO A 8 3.71 11.72 -18.74
C PRO A 8 4.56 12.94 -18.35
N PRO A 9 4.67 13.97 -19.21
CA PRO A 9 5.34 15.22 -18.87
C PRO A 9 4.69 15.88 -17.65
N ASN A 10 5.49 16.40 -16.71
CA ASN A 10 4.98 17.12 -15.54
C ASN A 10 4.79 18.61 -15.88
N PRO A 11 3.56 19.16 -15.84
CA PRO A 11 3.29 20.57 -16.13
C PRO A 11 4.00 21.56 -15.21
N LYS A 12 4.40 21.13 -14.00
CA LYS A 12 4.98 21.98 -12.95
C LYS A 12 6.51 22.01 -12.94
N ALA A 13 7.19 21.22 -13.77
CA ALA A 13 8.65 21.09 -13.75
C ALA A 13 9.39 22.18 -14.56
N VAL A 14 8.67 23.02 -15.30
CA VAL A 14 9.26 24.15 -16.03
C VAL A 14 9.34 25.34 -15.09
N VAL A 15 10.52 25.56 -14.52
CA VAL A 15 10.80 26.71 -13.65
C VAL A 15 10.75 27.99 -14.49
N GLY A 16 9.88 28.91 -14.08
CA GLY A 16 9.86 30.29 -14.58
C GLY A 16 9.06 30.51 -15.86
N GLU A 17 7.74 30.66 -15.73
CA GLU A 17 6.97 31.71 -16.43
C GLU A 17 5.49 31.63 -16.06
N THR A 18 4.97 32.75 -15.57
CA THR A 18 3.56 32.99 -15.26
C THR A 18 2.75 33.16 -16.55
N LYS A 19 1.94 32.15 -16.92
CA LYS A 19 0.59 32.30 -17.53
C LYS A 19 0.01 30.92 -17.88
N LYS A 20 -1.30 30.74 -17.60
CA LYS A 20 -2.12 29.62 -18.08
C LYS A 20 -2.25 29.68 -19.60
N THR A 21 -1.29 29.11 -20.32
CA THR A 21 -1.48 28.63 -21.69
C THR A 21 -1.35 27.10 -21.65
N ASN A 22 -2.18 26.41 -22.41
CA ASN A 22 -2.18 24.95 -22.51
C ASN A 22 -0.92 24.52 -23.31
N ARG A 23 0.26 24.63 -22.68
CA ARG A 23 1.55 24.33 -23.31
C ARG A 23 1.64 22.82 -23.48
N VAL A 24 1.58 22.34 -24.72
CA VAL A 24 1.91 20.96 -25.07
C VAL A 24 3.42 20.80 -24.83
N ILE A 25 3.77 20.03 -23.80
CA ILE A 25 5.18 19.73 -23.51
C ILE A 25 5.64 18.71 -24.55
N SER A 26 6.57 19.13 -25.43
CA SER A 26 7.22 18.25 -26.41
C SER A 26 8.23 17.33 -25.70
N SER A 27 8.52 16.20 -26.33
CA SER A 27 9.52 15.24 -25.87
C SER A 27 9.96 14.37 -27.04
N PRO A 28 11.21 13.86 -27.07
CA PRO A 28 11.64 12.99 -28.15
C PRO A 28 11.11 11.55 -27.96
N ASN A 29 10.46 11.25 -26.84
CA ASN A 29 9.84 9.94 -26.60
C ASN A 29 8.32 10.00 -26.68
N LEU A 30 7.75 8.95 -27.24
CA LEU A 30 6.32 8.79 -27.46
C LEU A 30 5.83 7.54 -26.74
N TYR A 31 4.83 7.71 -25.88
CA TYR A 31 3.99 6.62 -25.44
C TYR A 31 2.99 6.28 -26.56
N VAL A 32 2.96 5.02 -26.98
CA VAL A 32 2.11 4.53 -28.07
C VAL A 32 1.27 3.36 -27.55
N ALA A 33 -0.04 3.58 -27.41
CA ALA A 33 -0.98 2.51 -27.06
C ALA A 33 -1.57 1.84 -28.30
N ASN A 34 -2.13 0.64 -28.09
CA ASN A 34 -2.67 -0.24 -29.13
C ASN A 34 -1.60 -0.73 -30.11
N CYS A 35 -0.38 -0.89 -29.60
CA CYS A 35 0.81 -1.21 -30.37
C CYS A 35 1.79 -1.96 -29.46
N GLY A 36 2.16 -3.19 -29.82
CA GLY A 36 3.07 -4.03 -29.04
C GLY A 36 2.85 -5.53 -29.24
N PRO A 37 3.71 -6.38 -28.65
CA PRO A 37 3.70 -7.83 -28.91
C PRO A 37 2.38 -8.53 -28.57
N ALA A 38 1.69 -8.11 -27.49
CA ALA A 38 0.43 -8.70 -27.08
C ALA A 38 -0.73 -8.44 -28.06
N VAL A 39 -0.59 -7.43 -28.93
CA VAL A 39 -1.57 -7.12 -30.00
C VAL A 39 -1.08 -7.56 -31.39
N GLY A 40 -0.05 -8.40 -31.43
CA GLY A 40 0.48 -9.04 -32.64
C GLY A 40 1.51 -8.22 -33.41
N ILE A 41 2.15 -7.22 -32.78
CA ILE A 41 3.09 -6.31 -33.45
C ILE A 41 4.45 -6.36 -32.72
N SER A 42 5.51 -6.77 -33.42
CA SER A 42 6.86 -6.80 -32.85
C SER A 42 7.46 -5.40 -32.68
N HIS A 43 8.40 -5.24 -31.74
CA HIS A 43 9.11 -3.97 -31.57
C HIS A 43 9.82 -3.51 -32.85
N ASP A 44 10.38 -4.45 -33.63
CA ASP A 44 11.05 -4.14 -34.91
C ASP A 44 10.08 -3.61 -35.97
N ALA A 45 8.86 -4.16 -36.04
CA ALA A 45 7.83 -3.64 -36.93
C ALA A 45 7.43 -2.21 -36.53
N ILE A 46 7.33 -1.94 -35.24
CA ILE A 46 7.05 -0.60 -34.71
C ILE A 46 8.19 0.36 -35.05
N ALA A 47 9.44 -0.04 -34.80
CA ALA A 47 10.62 0.76 -35.10
C ALA A 47 10.69 1.10 -36.59
N THR A 48 10.40 0.14 -37.47
CA THR A 48 10.38 0.32 -38.93
C THR A 48 9.37 1.38 -39.37
N VAL A 49 8.17 1.37 -38.78
CA VAL A 49 7.13 2.36 -39.11
C VAL A 49 7.48 3.73 -38.58
N PHE A 50 8.01 3.82 -37.36
CA PHE A 50 8.39 5.10 -36.76
C PHE A 50 9.67 5.68 -37.39
N ALA A 51 10.54 4.86 -37.97
CA ALA A 51 11.74 5.31 -38.68
C ALA A 51 11.44 6.22 -39.89
N SER A 52 10.22 6.23 -40.43
CA SER A 52 9.85 7.15 -41.52
C SER A 52 9.79 8.62 -41.09
N PHE A 53 9.78 8.91 -39.78
CA PHE A 53 9.72 10.26 -39.23
C PHE A 53 11.06 10.75 -38.69
N GLY A 54 12.07 9.88 -38.63
CA GLY A 54 13.40 10.18 -38.09
C GLY A 54 14.09 8.95 -37.51
N HIS A 55 15.31 9.12 -37.02
CA HIS A 55 16.08 8.01 -36.43
C HIS A 55 15.47 7.58 -35.08
N VAL A 56 15.12 6.29 -34.97
CA VAL A 56 14.55 5.68 -33.77
C VAL A 56 15.67 5.04 -32.96
N GLN A 57 15.94 5.58 -31.77
CA GLN A 57 16.91 5.01 -30.82
C GLN A 57 16.47 3.64 -30.30
N GLY A 58 15.16 3.43 -30.15
CA GLY A 58 14.63 2.15 -29.69
C GLY A 58 13.14 2.16 -29.42
N VAL A 59 12.61 0.94 -29.27
CA VAL A 59 11.22 0.68 -28.88
C VAL A 59 11.22 -0.21 -27.65
N TYR A 60 10.62 0.27 -26.57
CA TYR A 60 10.60 -0.38 -25.26
C TYR A 60 9.17 -0.66 -24.81
N ALA A 61 8.95 -1.68 -23.98
CA ALA A 61 7.64 -1.89 -23.38
C ALA A 61 7.30 -0.72 -22.44
N ALA A 62 6.10 -0.15 -22.55
CA ALA A 62 5.67 0.94 -21.68
C ALA A 62 5.20 0.44 -20.31
N ASP A 63 4.67 -0.79 -20.26
CA ASP A 63 4.19 -1.49 -19.07
C ASP A 63 4.15 -3.01 -19.33
N ASP A 64 3.72 -3.78 -18.32
CA ASP A 64 3.61 -5.23 -18.38
C ASP A 64 2.44 -5.70 -19.29
N SER A 65 1.66 -4.81 -19.93
CA SER A 65 0.50 -5.21 -20.75
C SER A 65 0.88 -5.82 -22.09
N GLY A 66 2.09 -5.53 -22.59
CA GLY A 66 2.53 -5.91 -23.93
C GLY A 66 1.75 -5.25 -25.08
N ALA A 67 0.78 -4.37 -24.80
CA ALA A 67 -0.05 -3.70 -25.79
C ALA A 67 0.30 -2.20 -25.95
N ARG A 68 1.35 -1.75 -25.27
CA ARG A 68 1.81 -0.36 -25.20
C ARG A 68 3.33 -0.33 -25.22
N VAL A 69 3.89 0.61 -25.98
CA VAL A 69 5.33 0.80 -26.10
C VAL A 69 5.73 2.26 -25.93
N ILE A 70 7.01 2.48 -25.67
CA ILE A 70 7.69 3.75 -25.78
C ILE A 70 8.58 3.73 -27.02
N VAL A 71 8.39 4.69 -27.92
CA VAL A 71 9.29 4.93 -29.05
C VAL A 71 10.16 6.13 -28.74
N CYS A 72 11.48 5.96 -28.84
CA CYS A 72 12.47 7.00 -28.56
C CYS A 72 13.11 7.50 -29.86
N TYR A 73 13.04 8.80 -30.13
CA TYR A 73 13.80 9.47 -31.19
C TYR A 73 15.04 10.16 -30.64
N ASP A 74 15.96 10.55 -31.52
CA ASP A 74 17.05 11.47 -31.17
C ASP A 74 16.57 12.91 -30.93
N ASP A 75 15.46 13.31 -31.57
CA ASP A 75 15.02 14.72 -31.61
C ASP A 75 13.49 14.87 -31.46
N ASP A 76 13.07 15.93 -30.76
CA ASP A 76 11.68 16.30 -30.51
C ASP A 76 10.85 16.48 -31.80
N SER A 77 11.47 16.98 -32.88
CA SER A 77 10.79 17.22 -34.15
C SER A 77 10.30 15.93 -34.80
N CYS A 78 11.08 14.85 -34.68
CA CYS A 78 10.73 13.53 -35.21
C CYS A 78 9.53 12.96 -34.45
N ALA A 79 9.55 13.09 -33.12
CA ALA A 79 8.44 12.70 -32.27
C ALA A 79 7.16 13.51 -32.57
N ALA A 80 7.29 14.82 -32.81
CA ALA A 80 6.19 15.69 -33.18
C ALA A 80 5.58 15.30 -34.53
N ALA A 81 6.41 15.01 -35.54
CA ALA A 81 5.97 14.58 -36.86
C ALA A 81 5.22 13.24 -36.79
N ALA A 82 5.76 12.26 -36.07
CA ALA A 82 5.12 10.96 -35.88
C ALA A 82 3.78 11.08 -35.12
N LEU A 83 3.74 11.89 -34.06
CA LEU A 83 2.50 12.15 -33.31
C LEU A 83 1.44 12.79 -34.21
N ALA A 84 1.80 13.81 -35.00
CA ALA A 84 0.86 14.48 -35.90
C ALA A 84 0.34 13.55 -37.02
N ALA A 85 1.19 12.64 -37.51
CA ALA A 85 0.85 11.75 -38.61
C ALA A 85 0.02 10.52 -38.16
N LEU A 86 0.32 9.95 -36.99
CA LEU A 86 -0.20 8.64 -36.58
C LEU A 86 -1.22 8.70 -35.43
N HIS A 87 -1.24 9.76 -34.62
CA HIS A 87 -2.17 9.83 -33.49
C HIS A 87 -3.63 9.86 -33.95
N GLY A 88 -4.44 8.94 -33.41
CA GLY A 88 -5.87 8.88 -33.66
C GLY A 88 -6.23 8.47 -35.09
N ARG A 89 -5.27 7.97 -35.88
CA ARG A 89 -5.49 7.55 -37.26
C ARG A 89 -5.13 6.07 -37.44
N PRO A 90 -5.84 5.32 -38.30
CA PRO A 90 -5.46 3.95 -38.67
C PRO A 90 -4.07 3.93 -39.32
N CYS A 91 -3.23 3.00 -38.90
CA CYS A 91 -1.90 2.77 -39.49
C CYS A 91 -1.90 1.43 -40.25
N PRO A 92 -1.99 1.44 -41.60
CA PRO A 92 -2.03 0.23 -42.41
C PRO A 92 -0.84 -0.70 -42.17
N GLN A 93 0.35 -0.13 -41.96
CA GLN A 93 1.60 -0.85 -41.72
C GLN A 93 1.60 -1.59 -40.36
N LEU A 94 0.70 -1.22 -39.46
CA LEU A 94 0.50 -1.83 -38.14
C LEU A 94 -0.89 -2.47 -38.04
N ALA A 95 -1.23 -3.26 -39.06
CA ALA A 95 -2.49 -4.00 -39.18
C ALA A 95 -3.75 -3.10 -39.10
N GLY A 96 -3.67 -1.89 -39.66
CA GLY A 96 -4.78 -0.93 -39.71
C GLY A 96 -5.18 -0.36 -38.34
N ARG A 97 -4.34 -0.51 -37.30
CA ARG A 97 -4.68 -0.08 -35.95
C ARG A 97 -4.67 1.44 -35.80
N THR A 98 -5.65 1.95 -35.07
CA THR A 98 -5.65 3.34 -34.60
C THR A 98 -4.76 3.44 -33.37
N LEU A 99 -3.69 4.23 -33.48
CA LEU A 99 -2.72 4.42 -32.41
C LEU A 99 -3.12 5.60 -31.52
N HIS A 100 -2.93 5.46 -30.21
CA HIS A 100 -3.07 6.57 -29.28
C HIS A 100 -1.70 6.98 -28.75
N ILE A 101 -1.18 8.06 -29.33
CA ILE A 101 0.18 8.56 -29.10
C ILE A 101 0.17 9.76 -28.15
N ARG A 102 1.09 9.81 -27.19
CA ARG A 102 1.33 10.99 -26.33
C ARG A 102 2.82 11.18 -26.13
N TYR A 103 3.26 12.42 -25.90
CA TYR A 103 4.63 12.66 -25.43
C TYR A 103 4.87 11.96 -24.09
N SER A 104 6.09 11.45 -23.91
CA SER A 104 6.53 10.82 -22.69
C SER A 104 7.98 11.21 -22.41
N VAL A 105 8.28 11.56 -21.17
CA VAL A 105 9.63 11.94 -20.76
C VAL A 105 10.30 10.77 -20.05
N LEU A 106 11.61 10.63 -20.25
CA LEU A 106 12.44 9.76 -19.43
C LEU A 106 12.28 10.23 -17.98
N GLN A 107 11.72 9.37 -17.14
CA GLN A 107 11.73 9.60 -15.72
C GLN A 107 13.15 9.33 -15.25
N PRO A 108 13.74 10.21 -14.42
CA PRO A 108 14.96 9.84 -13.72
C PRO A 108 14.73 8.47 -13.10
N SER A 109 15.65 7.51 -13.34
CA SER A 109 15.84 6.41 -12.39
C SER A 109 15.77 7.05 -11.02
N PRO A 110 14.93 6.57 -10.08
CA PRO A 110 14.70 7.29 -8.84
C PRO A 110 16.07 7.61 -8.25
N ILE A 111 16.48 8.87 -8.39
CA ILE A 111 17.53 9.45 -7.58
C ILE A 111 17.00 9.14 -6.21
N THR A 112 17.75 8.36 -5.45
CA THR A 112 17.45 8.03 -4.07
C THR A 112 17.04 9.33 -3.42
N VAL A 113 15.74 9.55 -3.27
CA VAL A 113 15.21 10.64 -2.47
C VAL A 113 15.51 10.17 -1.06
N GLN A 114 16.74 10.37 -0.63
CA GLN A 114 17.07 10.26 0.77
C GLN A 114 16.26 11.32 1.51
N SER A 115 15.59 10.87 2.58
CA SER A 115 14.88 11.63 3.61
C SER A 115 13.45 12.04 3.23
N ASN A 116 12.41 11.21 3.44
CA ASN A 116 11.98 10.59 4.70
C ASN A 116 11.81 9.04 4.61
N SER A 117 12.74 8.33 3.97
CA SER A 117 12.74 6.86 3.94
C SER A 117 13.02 6.31 5.34
N VAL A 118 12.00 5.78 6.00
CA VAL A 118 12.16 5.10 7.29
C VAL A 118 12.89 3.80 7.06
N GLN A 119 13.92 3.52 7.86
CA GLN A 119 14.56 2.22 7.86
C GLN A 119 13.53 1.12 8.16
N VAL A 120 13.48 0.09 7.32
CA VAL A 120 12.57 -1.03 7.48
C VAL A 120 13.26 -2.11 8.29
N CYS A 121 12.75 -2.37 9.48
CA CYS A 121 13.20 -3.44 10.37
C CYS A 121 12.75 -4.81 9.83
N LEU A 122 13.60 -5.82 9.99
CA LEU A 122 13.27 -7.21 9.65
C LEU A 122 12.77 -8.00 10.87
N SER A 123 13.06 -7.51 12.07
CA SER A 123 12.59 -8.06 13.34
C SER A 123 11.84 -7.01 14.15
N ALA A 124 10.99 -7.46 15.08
CA ALA A 124 10.25 -6.53 15.94
C ALA A 124 11.17 -5.82 16.95
N SER A 125 12.23 -6.47 17.43
CA SER A 125 13.20 -5.88 18.36
C SER A 125 13.94 -4.68 17.76
N GLU A 126 14.30 -4.74 16.47
CA GLU A 126 14.91 -3.63 15.73
C GLU A 126 14.03 -2.37 15.68
N THR A 127 12.70 -2.51 15.77
CA THR A 127 11.80 -1.35 15.77
C THR A 127 11.92 -0.52 17.05
N ALA A 128 12.40 -1.13 18.14
CA ALA A 128 12.38 -0.59 19.49
C ALA A 128 11.00 -0.08 19.93
N ILE A 129 9.91 -0.71 19.45
CA ILE A 129 8.53 -0.43 19.89
C ILE A 129 8.17 -1.41 21.02
N PRO A 130 7.96 -0.93 22.27
CA PRO A 130 7.53 -1.79 23.36
C PRO A 130 6.20 -2.49 23.08
N GLY A 131 6.14 -3.80 23.33
CA GLY A 131 4.95 -4.61 23.12
C GLY A 131 4.67 -5.01 21.67
N LEU A 132 5.59 -4.75 20.75
CA LEU A 132 5.54 -5.26 19.38
C LEU A 132 6.38 -6.54 19.26
N TYR A 133 5.80 -7.60 18.73
CA TYR A 133 6.50 -8.86 18.48
C TYR A 133 6.14 -9.40 17.09
N LEU A 134 7.10 -10.03 16.41
CA LEU A 134 6.91 -10.65 15.10
C LEU A 134 7.47 -12.07 15.14
N LEU A 135 6.62 -13.05 14.82
CA LEU A 135 7.00 -14.45 14.71
C LEU A 135 6.89 -14.86 13.23
N PRO A 136 8.02 -15.04 12.50
CA PRO A 136 8.00 -15.57 11.13
C PRO A 136 7.59 -17.04 11.12
N ASP A 137 7.14 -17.52 9.96
CA ASP A 137 6.73 -18.93 9.73
C ASP A 137 5.77 -19.46 10.82
N PHE A 138 4.87 -18.59 11.29
CA PHE A 138 3.86 -18.90 12.28
C PHE A 138 2.87 -19.94 11.78
N VAL A 139 2.59 -19.97 10.48
CA VAL A 139 1.86 -21.06 9.82
C VAL A 139 2.71 -21.70 8.75
N THR A 140 2.45 -22.96 8.44
CA THR A 140 3.10 -23.65 7.31
C THR A 140 2.52 -23.17 5.96
N PRO A 141 3.21 -23.40 4.83
CA PRO A 141 2.64 -23.14 3.50
C PRO A 141 1.32 -23.87 3.24
N HIS A 142 1.18 -25.09 3.75
CA HIS A 142 -0.06 -25.87 3.60
C HIS A 142 -1.21 -25.24 4.41
N GLU A 143 -0.96 -24.89 5.67
CA GLU A 143 -1.94 -24.16 6.50
C GLU A 143 -2.34 -22.83 5.85
N GLU A 144 -1.39 -22.09 5.25
CA GLU A 144 -1.68 -20.87 4.49
C GLU A 144 -2.65 -21.12 3.33
N GLU A 145 -2.46 -22.18 2.55
CA GLU A 145 -3.37 -22.58 1.47
C GLU A 145 -4.78 -22.90 1.99
N GLU A 146 -4.89 -23.66 3.08
CA GLU A 146 -6.17 -24.02 3.71
C GLU A 146 -6.91 -22.78 4.24
N LEU A 147 -6.21 -21.88 4.93
CA LEU A 147 -6.77 -20.62 5.43
C LEU A 147 -7.28 -19.73 4.28
N LEU A 148 -6.52 -19.63 3.20
CA LEU A 148 -6.89 -18.84 2.01
C LEU A 148 -8.11 -19.45 1.30
N ALA A 149 -8.10 -20.77 1.07
CA ALA A 149 -9.23 -21.47 0.45
C ALA A 149 -10.51 -21.32 1.28
N ALA A 150 -10.39 -21.41 2.61
CA ALA A 150 -11.51 -21.24 3.52
C ALA A 150 -12.15 -19.85 3.39
N VAL A 151 -11.37 -18.76 3.35
CA VAL A 151 -11.94 -17.42 3.19
C VAL A 151 -12.45 -17.18 1.77
N ASP A 152 -11.83 -17.76 0.75
CA ASP A 152 -12.28 -17.62 -0.65
C ASP A 152 -13.60 -18.31 -0.93
N ALA A 153 -13.91 -19.39 -0.20
CA ALA A 153 -15.20 -20.07 -0.26
C ALA A 153 -16.35 -19.29 0.39
N ARG A 154 -16.09 -18.09 0.95
CA ARG A 154 -17.06 -17.29 1.70
C ARG A 154 -17.25 -15.89 1.09
N PRO A 155 -18.43 -15.28 1.27
CA PRO A 155 -18.71 -13.98 0.67
C PRO A 155 -17.83 -12.87 1.25
N TRP A 156 -17.41 -11.96 0.38
CA TRP A 156 -16.61 -10.79 0.74
C TRP A 156 -17.46 -9.54 0.83
N ILE A 157 -17.18 -8.70 1.82
CA ILE A 157 -17.74 -7.35 1.94
C ILE A 157 -16.76 -6.39 1.26
N SER A 158 -17.21 -5.70 0.21
CA SER A 158 -16.38 -4.71 -0.48
C SER A 158 -16.40 -3.36 0.23
N LEU A 159 -15.22 -2.85 0.57
CA LEU A 159 -15.01 -1.46 0.99
C LEU A 159 -14.45 -0.65 -0.20
N ALA A 160 -14.26 0.66 -0.01
CA ALA A 160 -13.85 1.56 -1.08
C ALA A 160 -12.56 1.16 -1.84
N LYS A 161 -11.60 0.51 -1.16
CA LYS A 161 -10.30 0.13 -1.77
C LYS A 161 -9.90 -1.32 -1.55
N ARG A 162 -10.57 -2.04 -0.66
CA ARG A 162 -10.19 -3.39 -0.21
C ARG A 162 -11.44 -4.19 0.12
N ARG A 163 -11.34 -5.50 0.28
CA ARG A 163 -12.47 -6.33 0.74
C ARG A 163 -12.16 -6.98 2.07
N VAL A 164 -13.21 -7.29 2.83
CA VAL A 164 -13.10 -7.79 4.20
C VAL A 164 -14.10 -8.91 4.49
N GLN A 165 -13.81 -9.71 5.51
CA GLN A 165 -14.76 -10.61 6.17
C GLN A 165 -14.65 -10.43 7.68
N HIS A 166 -15.76 -10.62 8.38
CA HIS A 166 -15.84 -10.49 9.84
C HIS A 166 -16.41 -11.76 10.45
N TYR A 167 -15.83 -12.21 11.55
CA TYR A 167 -16.27 -13.37 12.32
C TYR A 167 -16.23 -13.06 13.80
N GLY A 168 -17.07 -13.74 14.59
CA GLY A 168 -17.29 -13.35 15.98
C GLY A 168 -18.20 -12.14 16.05
N TYR A 169 -17.63 -10.96 15.80
CA TYR A 169 -18.38 -9.72 15.78
C TYR A 169 -18.10 -8.91 14.51
N GLN A 170 -19.12 -8.21 14.02
CA GLN A 170 -18.97 -7.31 12.88
C GLN A 170 -18.27 -6.01 13.32
N PHE A 171 -17.24 -5.60 12.57
CA PHE A 171 -16.63 -4.29 12.77
C PHE A 171 -17.36 -3.21 11.96
N CYS A 172 -17.91 -2.22 12.65
CA CYS A 172 -18.62 -1.11 12.04
C CYS A 172 -17.64 0.03 11.69
N TYR A 173 -17.36 0.22 10.41
CA TYR A 173 -16.40 1.23 9.94
C TYR A 173 -16.89 2.68 10.12
N GLN A 174 -18.20 2.90 10.21
CA GLN A 174 -18.77 4.23 10.42
C GLN A 174 -18.49 4.74 11.84
N THR A 175 -18.68 3.88 12.84
CA THR A 175 -18.43 4.19 14.25
C THR A 175 -17.03 3.79 14.72
N ARG A 176 -16.29 3.06 13.87
CA ARG A 176 -15.00 2.42 14.20
C ARG A 176 -15.08 1.57 15.45
N ASN A 177 -16.18 0.85 15.65
CA ASN A 177 -16.41 0.05 16.85
C ASN A 177 -17.11 -1.26 16.50
N VAL A 178 -17.27 -2.11 17.50
CA VAL A 178 -18.07 -3.33 17.45
C VAL A 178 -19.38 -3.11 18.18
N ASN A 179 -20.48 -3.61 17.63
CA ASN A 179 -21.74 -3.68 18.37
C ASN A 179 -21.74 -4.97 19.21
N THR A 180 -21.48 -4.87 20.51
CA THR A 180 -21.43 -6.02 21.42
C THR A 180 -22.76 -6.77 21.55
N LYS A 181 -23.88 -6.16 21.12
CA LYS A 181 -25.20 -6.80 21.07
C LYS A 181 -25.41 -7.66 19.81
N GLN A 182 -24.53 -7.56 18.82
CA GLN A 182 -24.64 -8.27 17.54
C GLN A 182 -23.46 -9.24 17.37
N HIS A 183 -23.57 -10.40 18.00
CA HIS A 183 -22.64 -11.50 17.84
C HIS A 183 -23.02 -12.36 16.63
N LEU A 184 -22.07 -12.58 15.72
CA LEU A 184 -22.20 -13.37 14.49
C LEU A 184 -22.01 -14.89 14.72
N GLY A 185 -21.67 -15.29 15.94
CA GLY A 185 -21.34 -16.67 16.31
C GLY A 185 -19.85 -16.87 16.57
N ALA A 186 -19.48 -18.05 17.08
CA ALA A 186 -18.09 -18.36 17.43
C ALA A 186 -17.13 -18.22 16.23
N LEU A 187 -15.83 -18.08 16.53
CA LEU A 187 -14.81 -18.08 15.49
C LEU A 187 -14.84 -19.39 14.69
N PRO A 188 -14.71 -19.35 13.35
CA PRO A 188 -14.78 -20.54 12.52
C PRO A 188 -13.71 -21.58 12.85
N SER A 189 -14.01 -22.86 12.64
CA SER A 189 -13.07 -23.96 12.89
C SER A 189 -11.78 -23.87 12.07
N PHE A 190 -11.80 -23.23 10.90
CA PHE A 190 -10.59 -23.08 10.07
C PHE A 190 -9.50 -22.22 10.71
N VAL A 191 -9.80 -21.43 11.76
CA VAL A 191 -8.79 -20.69 12.53
C VAL A 191 -8.44 -21.34 13.87
N SER A 192 -8.95 -22.54 14.16
CA SER A 192 -8.72 -23.23 15.44
C SER A 192 -7.23 -23.45 15.74
N GLN A 193 -6.46 -23.96 14.78
CA GLN A 193 -5.02 -24.17 14.92
C GLN A 193 -4.26 -22.85 15.14
N VAL A 194 -4.70 -21.77 14.48
CA VAL A 194 -4.14 -20.42 14.67
C VAL A 194 -4.40 -19.95 16.09
N LEU A 195 -5.61 -20.15 16.62
CA LEU A 195 -5.97 -19.77 18.00
C LEU A 195 -5.18 -20.58 19.03
N GLU A 196 -5.05 -21.89 18.84
CA GLU A 196 -4.25 -22.77 19.72
C GLU A 196 -2.78 -22.32 19.76
N ARG A 197 -2.18 -22.03 18.60
CA ARG A 197 -0.80 -21.57 18.50
C ARG A 197 -0.61 -20.16 19.07
N VAL A 198 -1.65 -19.32 19.03
CA VAL A 198 -1.65 -18.00 19.68
C VAL A 198 -1.57 -18.13 21.20
N SER A 199 -2.24 -19.11 21.81
CA SER A 199 -2.12 -19.35 23.26
C SER A 199 -0.70 -19.74 23.70
N SER A 200 0.12 -20.23 22.77
CA SER A 200 1.54 -20.54 23.00
C SER A 200 2.49 -19.46 22.46
N PHE A 201 1.98 -18.26 22.11
CA PHE A 201 2.79 -17.21 21.51
C PHE A 201 3.85 -16.70 22.51
N PRO A 202 5.13 -16.55 22.11
CA PRO A 202 6.17 -16.09 23.01
C PRO A 202 5.90 -14.63 23.43
N ASN A 203 6.18 -14.28 24.68
CA ASN A 203 5.99 -12.93 25.26
C ASN A 203 4.52 -12.54 25.54
N LEU A 204 3.64 -13.51 25.72
CA LEU A 204 2.47 -13.32 26.57
C LEU A 204 2.98 -13.16 28.00
N ASN A 205 2.95 -11.96 28.59
CA ASN A 205 3.27 -11.77 30.02
C ASN A 205 2.40 -12.70 30.89
N ASP A 206 2.74 -12.90 32.18
CA ASP A 206 2.09 -13.78 33.19
C ASP A 206 0.55 -13.65 33.37
N ALA A 207 -0.14 -12.85 32.55
CA ALA A 207 -1.59 -12.90 32.32
C ALA A 207 -2.03 -14.09 31.40
N ALA A 208 -1.13 -15.07 31.17
CA ALA A 208 -1.17 -16.04 30.08
C ALA A 208 -2.02 -17.30 30.32
N ASP A 209 -2.88 -17.34 31.34
CA ASP A 209 -3.65 -18.56 31.61
C ASP A 209 -4.89 -18.73 30.70
N ASP A 210 -5.34 -17.70 29.95
CA ASP A 210 -6.37 -17.87 28.92
C ASP A 210 -6.41 -16.71 27.90
N VAL A 211 -5.63 -16.78 26.82
CA VAL A 211 -5.77 -15.84 25.68
C VAL A 211 -7.07 -16.17 24.93
N SER A 212 -8.17 -15.58 25.38
CA SER A 212 -9.46 -15.67 24.71
C SER A 212 -9.58 -14.61 23.61
N LEU A 213 -9.73 -15.03 22.35
CA LEU A 213 -10.01 -14.16 21.21
C LEU A 213 -11.37 -14.54 20.61
N ASP A 214 -12.22 -13.54 20.37
CA ASP A 214 -13.61 -13.75 19.94
C ASP A 214 -14.01 -12.87 18.75
N GLN A 215 -13.08 -12.14 18.15
CA GLN A 215 -13.30 -11.42 16.89
C GLN A 215 -12.18 -11.71 15.92
N LEU A 216 -12.53 -11.93 14.65
CA LEU A 216 -11.59 -11.95 13.52
C LEU A 216 -12.04 -10.98 12.41
N THR A 217 -11.10 -10.15 11.94
CA THR A 217 -11.23 -9.41 10.68
C THR A 217 -10.25 -9.97 9.66
N VAL A 218 -10.76 -10.50 8.56
CA VAL A 218 -9.95 -10.84 7.39
C VAL A 218 -9.94 -9.64 6.46
N ASN A 219 -8.76 -9.16 6.07
CA ASN A 219 -8.59 -8.11 5.06
C ASN A 219 -7.88 -8.68 3.84
N GLU A 220 -8.36 -8.35 2.65
CA GLU A 220 -7.62 -8.58 1.41
C GLU A 220 -7.27 -7.26 0.72
N TYR A 221 -5.99 -7.12 0.40
CA TYR A 221 -5.41 -5.95 -0.26
C TYR A 221 -4.97 -6.31 -1.68
N PRO A 222 -5.53 -5.63 -2.70
CA PRO A 222 -4.96 -5.62 -4.04
C PRO A 222 -3.61 -4.87 -4.10
N PRO A 223 -2.82 -5.04 -5.18
CA PRO A 223 -1.53 -4.36 -5.32
C PRO A 223 -1.72 -2.83 -5.37
N GLY A 224 -0.97 -2.09 -4.56
CA GLY A 224 -1.12 -0.63 -4.45
C GLY A 224 -2.09 -0.16 -3.37
N VAL A 225 -2.88 -1.09 -2.81
CA VAL A 225 -3.80 -0.77 -1.71
C VAL A 225 -3.10 -1.01 -0.38
N GLY A 226 -3.12 0.02 0.46
CA GLY A 226 -2.67 -0.02 1.84
C GLY A 226 -3.81 0.23 2.82
N LEU A 227 -3.45 0.70 4.00
CA LEU A 227 -4.37 0.98 5.10
C LEU A 227 -3.92 2.26 5.79
N SER A 228 -4.76 3.29 5.83
CA SER A 228 -4.45 4.58 6.44
C SER A 228 -4.02 4.47 7.92
N PRO A 229 -3.21 5.41 8.43
CA PRO A 229 -2.71 5.34 9.80
C PRO A 229 -3.87 5.38 10.81
N HIS A 230 -3.87 4.44 11.75
CA HIS A 230 -4.90 4.34 12.79
C HIS A 230 -4.39 3.55 14.01
N ILE A 231 -5.08 3.72 15.13
CA ILE A 231 -5.01 2.84 16.29
C ILE A 231 -6.34 2.10 16.37
N ASP A 232 -6.29 0.81 16.69
CA ASP A 232 -7.52 0.04 16.92
C ASP A 232 -8.26 0.59 18.15
N THR A 233 -9.56 0.84 18.00
CA THR A 233 -10.38 1.53 19.00
C THR A 233 -10.26 0.91 20.38
N HIS A 234 -9.89 1.73 21.37
CA HIS A 234 -9.53 1.23 22.70
C HIS A 234 -10.75 0.67 23.43
N SER A 235 -11.92 1.31 23.25
CA SER A 235 -13.19 0.82 23.80
C SER A 235 -13.72 -0.45 23.12
N ALA A 236 -13.27 -0.76 21.91
CA ALA A 236 -13.80 -1.88 21.12
C ALA A 236 -13.12 -3.21 21.45
N PHE A 237 -11.81 -3.17 21.71
CA PHE A 237 -10.98 -4.36 21.85
C PHE A 237 -10.13 -4.35 23.11
N GLU A 238 -9.69 -5.51 23.57
CA GLU A 238 -8.77 -5.65 24.71
C GLU A 238 -7.30 -5.47 24.30
N GLY A 239 -6.37 -5.84 25.19
CA GLY A 239 -4.96 -5.48 25.14
C GLY A 239 -4.10 -6.19 24.09
N LEU A 240 -4.54 -7.33 23.57
CA LEU A 240 -3.78 -8.15 22.63
C LEU A 240 -4.42 -8.14 21.24
N ILE A 241 -3.63 -7.82 20.23
CA ILE A 241 -4.06 -7.82 18.83
C ILE A 241 -3.04 -8.63 18.02
N PHE A 242 -3.52 -9.71 17.42
CA PHE A 242 -2.71 -10.59 16.57
C PHE A 242 -3.04 -10.35 15.11
N SER A 243 -2.04 -10.27 14.25
CA SER A 243 -2.19 -10.03 12.81
C SER A 243 -1.33 -11.01 12.02
N LEU A 244 -1.97 -12.05 11.49
CA LEU A 244 -1.33 -13.05 10.63
C LEU A 244 -1.32 -12.53 9.19
N SER A 245 -0.14 -12.46 8.56
CA SER A 245 0.04 -12.06 7.16
C SER A 245 0.09 -13.29 6.26
N LEU A 246 -0.65 -13.30 5.15
CA LEU A 246 -0.75 -14.41 4.19
C LEU A 246 -0.68 -13.91 2.74
N ALA A 247 -0.32 -14.81 1.81
CA ALA A 247 -0.24 -14.66 0.35
C ALA A 247 0.78 -13.63 -0.18
N GLY A 248 1.02 -12.53 0.52
CA GLY A 248 1.92 -11.49 0.06
C GLY A 248 2.53 -10.68 1.21
N PRO A 249 3.80 -10.26 1.08
CA PRO A 249 4.43 -9.41 2.07
C PRO A 249 3.89 -7.98 2.03
N CYS A 250 4.19 -7.21 3.08
CA CYS A 250 4.11 -5.75 3.02
C CYS A 250 5.05 -5.10 4.04
N ILE A 251 5.30 -3.80 3.89
CA ILE A 251 5.80 -2.96 4.98
C ILE A 251 4.61 -2.44 5.79
N MET A 252 4.69 -2.57 7.11
CA MET A 252 3.83 -1.85 8.05
C MET A 252 4.64 -0.75 8.73
N GLU A 253 4.14 0.48 8.70
CA GLU A 253 4.73 1.61 9.42
C GLU A 253 3.96 1.88 10.71
N PHE A 254 4.69 2.38 11.70
CA PHE A 254 4.17 2.81 12.99
C PHE A 254 4.52 4.28 13.21
N ARG A 255 3.55 5.06 13.68
CA ARG A 255 3.72 6.49 13.99
C ARG A 255 3.22 6.80 15.40
N ARG A 256 4.06 7.40 16.24
CA ARG A 256 3.70 7.84 17.60
C ARG A 256 3.83 9.36 17.72
N TYR A 257 2.74 10.02 18.06
CA TYR A 257 2.64 11.49 18.11
C TYR A 257 2.79 11.97 19.56
N GLU A 258 3.71 12.89 19.84
CA GLU A 258 3.95 13.33 21.23
C GLU A 258 2.69 13.87 21.92
N GLN A 259 1.80 14.53 21.16
CA GLN A 259 0.56 15.13 21.66
C GLN A 259 -0.69 14.25 21.51
N GLY A 260 -0.55 12.99 21.11
CA GLY A 260 -1.68 12.05 21.04
C GLY A 260 -2.70 12.29 19.93
N ALA A 261 -2.44 13.17 18.96
CA ALA A 261 -3.37 13.46 17.86
C ALA A 261 -2.67 13.54 16.49
N TRP A 262 -3.31 12.92 15.50
CA TRP A 262 -3.00 13.04 14.05
C TRP A 262 -3.47 14.40 13.46
N PHE A 263 -3.99 15.32 14.28
CA PHE A 263 -4.33 16.69 13.89
C PHE A 263 -4.15 17.68 15.06
N PRO A 264 -3.63 18.90 14.84
CA PRO A 264 -3.84 20.01 15.78
C PRO A 264 -5.36 20.24 15.89
N LYS A 265 -5.86 20.49 17.11
CA LYS A 265 -7.26 20.90 17.30
C LYS A 265 -7.50 22.20 16.50
N PRO A 266 -8.55 22.30 15.66
CA PRO A 266 -8.94 23.60 15.13
C PRO A 266 -9.47 24.43 16.30
N GLY A 267 -8.74 25.48 16.69
CA GLY A 267 -9.15 26.38 17.78
C GLY A 267 -8.15 26.58 18.92
N SER A 268 -6.89 26.12 18.84
CA SER A 268 -5.86 26.72 19.70
C SER A 268 -5.50 28.08 19.12
N SER A 269 -6.09 29.12 19.69
CA SER A 269 -5.70 30.52 19.51
C SER A 269 -4.23 30.70 19.91
N ILE A 270 -3.35 30.53 18.93
CA ILE A 270 -2.08 31.23 18.88
C ILE A 270 -2.13 32.01 17.59
N ASP A 271 -2.40 33.30 17.74
CA ASP A 271 -2.33 34.28 16.68
C ASP A 271 -0.89 34.32 16.16
N THR A 272 -0.66 33.78 14.96
CA THR A 272 0.22 34.43 13.96
C THR A 272 0.09 33.71 12.63
N GLU A 273 0.04 34.54 11.60
CA GLU A 273 -0.12 34.22 10.19
C GLU A 273 0.91 33.20 9.71
N GLU A 274 0.51 31.94 9.48
CA GLU A 274 1.24 31.02 8.59
C GLU A 274 0.29 29.92 8.08
N SER A 275 -0.60 30.33 7.18
CA SER A 275 -1.20 29.43 6.21
C SER A 275 -0.12 28.99 5.22
N GLU A 276 0.32 27.72 5.31
CA GLU A 276 0.66 26.80 4.22
C GLU A 276 1.68 25.73 4.68
N ASN A 277 1.17 24.52 4.98
CA ASN A 277 1.70 23.19 4.61
C ASN A 277 1.43 22.13 5.72
N PRO A 278 0.48 21.19 5.53
CA PRO A 278 0.15 20.13 6.52
C PRO A 278 1.27 19.12 6.80
N GLU A 279 2.38 19.19 6.07
CA GLU A 279 3.52 18.26 6.18
C GLU A 279 4.55 18.65 7.25
N LYS A 280 4.39 19.81 7.91
CA LYS A 280 5.27 20.27 9.02
C LYS A 280 4.79 19.85 10.43
N CYS A 281 4.06 18.75 10.58
CA CYS A 281 3.86 18.17 11.91
C CYS A 281 5.08 17.28 12.23
N THR A 282 6.19 17.88 12.67
CA THR A 282 7.51 17.24 12.79
C THR A 282 7.72 16.41 14.07
N ASN A 283 6.78 16.42 15.02
CA ASN A 283 7.00 15.79 16.34
C ASN A 283 6.32 14.42 16.45
N PHE A 284 6.73 13.47 15.61
CA PHE A 284 6.32 12.07 15.75
C PHE A 284 7.45 11.10 15.48
N SER A 285 7.50 10.02 16.26
CA SER A 285 8.40 8.90 16.00
C SER A 285 7.82 8.02 14.90
N ARG A 286 8.65 7.63 13.93
CA ARG A 286 8.28 6.71 12.86
C ARG A 286 9.18 5.47 12.88
N ARG A 287 8.58 4.30 12.68
CA ARG A 287 9.25 3.01 12.52
C ARG A 287 8.56 2.23 11.40
N ALA A 288 9.26 1.29 10.79
CA ALA A 288 8.69 0.43 9.77
C ALA A 288 9.20 -1.00 9.99
N ILE A 289 8.35 -1.98 9.73
CA ILE A 289 8.71 -3.40 9.81
C ILE A 289 8.25 -4.11 8.54
N TYR A 290 9.08 -5.02 8.05
CA TYR A 290 8.72 -5.95 6.99
C TYR A 290 7.88 -7.10 7.56
N LEU A 291 6.71 -7.33 6.97
CA LEU A 291 5.82 -8.45 7.31
C LEU A 291 5.88 -9.49 6.20
N PRO A 292 6.67 -10.57 6.35
CA PRO A 292 6.65 -11.67 5.38
C PRO A 292 5.32 -12.44 5.43
N PRO A 293 4.96 -13.18 4.36
CA PRO A 293 3.87 -14.15 4.42
C PRO A 293 4.09 -15.16 5.55
N ARG A 294 3.00 -15.72 6.05
CA ARG A 294 2.94 -16.70 7.15
C ARG A 294 3.48 -16.20 8.49
N SER A 295 3.70 -14.90 8.65
CA SER A 295 4.17 -14.33 9.92
C SER A 295 3.03 -13.80 10.78
N MET A 296 3.17 -13.94 12.09
CA MET A 296 2.23 -13.40 13.08
C MET A 296 2.84 -12.21 13.79
N LEU A 297 2.19 -11.06 13.67
CA LEU A 297 2.53 -9.83 14.39
C LEU A 297 1.63 -9.69 15.62
N LEU A 298 2.20 -9.51 16.80
CA LEU A 298 1.49 -9.18 18.04
C LEU A 298 1.71 -7.70 18.38
N LEU A 299 0.61 -6.96 18.54
CA LEU A 299 0.58 -5.65 19.15
C LEU A 299 -0.02 -5.78 20.56
N SER A 300 0.76 -5.38 21.55
CA SER A 300 0.38 -5.34 22.97
C SER A 300 0.91 -4.04 23.61
N GLY A 301 0.39 -3.68 24.78
CA GLY A 301 0.89 -2.54 25.55
C GLY A 301 0.96 -1.25 24.72
N GLU A 302 2.16 -0.67 24.63
CA GLU A 302 2.41 0.57 23.88
C GLU A 302 2.13 0.44 22.38
N ALA A 303 2.63 -0.62 21.74
CA ALA A 303 2.45 -0.87 20.31
C ALA A 303 0.97 -0.83 19.90
N ARG A 304 0.11 -1.40 20.76
CA ARG A 304 -1.35 -1.45 20.56
C ARG A 304 -2.04 -0.12 20.88
N CYS A 305 -1.60 0.62 21.90
CA CYS A 305 -2.33 1.77 22.44
C CYS A 305 -1.84 3.15 21.95
N ALA A 306 -0.61 3.28 21.49
CA ALA A 306 0.02 4.60 21.25
C ALA A 306 0.63 4.75 19.86
N TRP A 307 0.77 3.65 19.10
CA TRP A 307 1.35 3.67 17.77
C TRP A 307 0.28 3.50 16.69
N HIS A 308 0.15 4.50 15.83
CA HIS A 308 -0.69 4.41 14.66
C HIS A 308 -0.03 3.50 13.64
N HIS A 309 -0.63 2.34 13.37
CA HIS A 309 -0.14 1.41 12.38
C HIS A 309 -0.76 1.71 11.01
N TYR A 310 0.05 1.51 9.97
CA TYR A 310 -0.21 1.97 8.60
C TYR A 310 0.40 1.00 7.59
N ILE A 311 -0.31 0.73 6.49
CA ILE A 311 0.27 0.04 5.34
C ILE A 311 0.32 1.05 4.19
N PRO A 312 1.50 1.36 3.61
CA PRO A 312 1.60 2.35 2.54
C PRO A 312 0.81 1.99 1.27
N HIS A 313 0.28 3.01 0.58
CA HIS A 313 -0.43 2.86 -0.70
C HIS A 313 0.54 2.91 -1.89
N HIS A 314 1.30 1.84 -2.11
CA HIS A 314 2.19 1.70 -3.25
C HIS A 314 2.29 0.24 -3.71
N LYS A 315 2.85 0.01 -4.90
CA LYS A 315 2.99 -1.32 -5.50
C LYS A 315 4.37 -1.95 -5.26
N ILE A 316 5.28 -1.18 -4.66
CA ILE A 316 6.68 -1.53 -4.49
C ILE A 316 7.10 -1.11 -3.09
N ASP A 317 7.60 -2.08 -2.34
CA ASP A 317 8.28 -1.89 -1.05
C ASP A 317 9.81 -1.91 -1.29
N ILE A 318 10.58 -1.19 -0.46
CA ILE A 318 12.05 -1.22 -0.49
C ILE A 318 12.53 -1.67 0.88
N VAL A 319 13.29 -2.77 0.96
CA VAL A 319 13.76 -3.37 2.22
C VAL A 319 15.24 -3.69 2.08
N ASN A 320 16.11 -3.00 2.86
CA ASN A 320 17.58 -3.11 2.76
C ASN A 320 18.06 -3.02 1.30
N ASP A 321 17.63 -1.96 0.59
CA ASP A 321 17.89 -1.70 -0.84
C ASP A 321 17.31 -2.73 -1.83
N ASN A 322 16.65 -3.79 -1.35
CA ASN A 322 15.94 -4.73 -2.20
C ASN A 322 14.55 -4.22 -2.55
N VAL A 323 14.27 -4.20 -3.86
CA VAL A 323 12.96 -3.81 -4.40
C VAL A 323 12.01 -5.02 -4.36
N ILE A 324 10.97 -4.94 -3.55
CA ILE A 324 9.94 -5.97 -3.42
C ILE A 324 8.67 -5.48 -4.11
N LYS A 325 8.29 -6.11 -5.23
CA LYS A 325 6.98 -5.86 -5.87
C LYS A 325 5.91 -6.52 -5.01
N ARG A 326 4.86 -5.77 -4.64
CA ARG A 326 3.73 -6.35 -3.90
C ARG A 326 3.05 -7.43 -4.73
N SER A 327 2.77 -8.57 -4.10
CA SER A 327 2.02 -9.68 -4.69
C SER A 327 0.69 -9.20 -5.28
N SER A 328 0.16 -9.97 -6.24
CA SER A 328 -1.17 -9.75 -6.83
C SER A 328 -2.29 -9.69 -5.78
N ARG A 329 -2.04 -10.26 -4.59
CA ARG A 329 -2.94 -10.30 -3.46
C ARG A 329 -2.13 -10.38 -2.15
N ARG A 330 -2.57 -9.67 -1.12
CA ARG A 330 -2.18 -9.89 0.28
C ARG A 330 -3.42 -10.11 1.12
N VAL A 331 -3.40 -11.09 2.02
CA VAL A 331 -4.48 -11.31 2.98
C VAL A 331 -3.91 -11.16 4.39
N SER A 332 -4.68 -10.60 5.32
CA SER A 332 -4.32 -10.62 6.74
C SER A 332 -5.49 -10.99 7.63
N PHE A 333 -5.24 -11.82 8.63
CA PHE A 333 -6.21 -12.22 9.64
C PHE A 333 -5.87 -11.48 10.93
N THR A 334 -6.75 -10.58 11.36
CA THR A 334 -6.57 -9.79 12.58
C THR A 334 -7.49 -10.31 13.67
N LEU A 335 -6.92 -10.96 14.68
CA LEU A 335 -7.64 -11.57 15.80
C LEU A 335 -7.53 -10.68 17.05
N ARG A 336 -8.67 -10.53 17.74
CA ARG A 336 -8.83 -9.62 18.89
C ARG A 336 -9.84 -10.21 19.88
N LYS A 337 -9.81 -9.68 21.09
CA LYS A 337 -10.87 -9.85 22.09
C LYS A 337 -11.72 -8.59 22.15
N VAL A 338 -13.04 -8.71 22.01
CA VAL A 338 -13.98 -7.60 22.16
C VAL A 338 -14.03 -7.18 23.62
N ARG A 339 -13.92 -5.87 23.85
CA ARG A 339 -13.99 -5.29 25.20
C ARG A 339 -15.45 -5.04 25.59
N THR A 340 -15.80 -5.33 26.84
CA THR A 340 -17.15 -5.16 27.39
C THR A 340 -17.33 -3.91 28.25
N GLY A 341 -16.24 -3.33 28.77
CA GLY A 341 -16.23 -2.11 29.60
C GLY A 341 -15.38 -0.97 29.04
N PRO A 342 -15.29 0.18 29.72
CA PRO A 342 -14.42 1.27 29.29
C PRO A 342 -12.94 0.87 29.36
N CYS A 343 -12.13 1.37 28.43
CA CYS A 343 -10.69 1.14 28.48
C CYS A 343 -10.01 2.05 29.52
N GLN A 344 -9.15 1.46 30.34
CA GLN A 344 -8.36 2.14 31.39
C GLN A 344 -6.84 2.03 31.13
N CYS A 345 -6.42 2.02 29.86
CA CYS A 345 -5.00 1.92 29.51
C CYS A 345 -4.20 3.14 29.99
N GLN A 346 -2.89 2.99 30.14
CA GLN A 346 -1.93 4.03 30.54
C GLN A 346 -1.69 5.13 29.48
N TYR A 347 -2.50 5.14 28.41
CA TYR A 347 -2.35 6.03 27.25
C TYR A 347 -3.62 6.86 27.02
N PRO A 348 -4.08 7.67 27.99
CA PRO A 348 -5.34 8.42 27.92
C PRO A 348 -5.43 9.34 26.71
N GLN A 349 -4.31 9.92 26.26
CA GLN A 349 -4.24 10.83 25.12
C GLN A 349 -4.67 10.17 23.79
N TYR A 350 -4.57 8.85 23.68
CA TYR A 350 -4.98 8.06 22.52
C TYR A 350 -6.32 7.31 22.73
N CYS A 351 -6.84 7.29 23.96
CA CYS A 351 -7.91 6.40 24.36
C CYS A 351 -9.28 7.07 24.23
N ASP A 352 -10.14 6.55 23.35
CA ASP A 352 -11.49 7.06 23.15
C ASP A 352 -12.40 6.90 24.38
N SER A 353 -12.14 5.91 25.25
CA SER A 353 -12.89 5.78 26.53
C SER A 353 -12.52 6.81 27.60
N GLN A 354 -11.38 7.50 27.47
CA GLN A 354 -10.83 8.39 28.51
C GLN A 354 -10.82 9.86 28.05
N ARG A 355 -11.42 10.16 26.90
CA ARG A 355 -11.41 11.48 26.24
C ARG A 355 -12.78 12.10 26.11
#